data_AF-A0A918T1I7-F1
#
_entry.id   AF-A0A918T1I7-F1
#
_cell.length_a   1.000
_cell.length_b   1.000
_cell.length_c   1.000
_cell.angle_alpha   90.00
_cell.angle_beta   90.00
_cell.angle_gamma   90.00
#
_symmetry.space_group_name_H-M   'P 1'
#
loop_
_entity.id
_entity.type
_entity.pdbx_description
1 polymer ?
#
loop_
_entity_poly.entity_id
_entity_poly.type
_entity_poly.pdbx_seq_one_letter_code
_entity_poly.pdbx_strand_id
1 'polypeptide(L)'
;MKRTLLAVFGAISLSACAQAPDPAKTAAGAPTPPAASTPTGAAAAAPNAAAGTPDARAIEAIRRLNPQVPIDRVDAAPMPGFRQAIVGGQVVYVTDDGRYVFVPGSGGALFDATAKRNLSEDALASMRRELLAKIPAGERIVFGPANPEHTVTVFTDVACGYCQRLHSEIAEYNKQGIAVEYLAFPRMGLGSEDYRTMVSIWCASDRKQALTRAKSGEPVEPKSCKSTVDMQYDIGQRVGLTGTPMILAEDGTQLGGYVPPAQLREALDRLAVERAATPAG
;
A
#
# COMPACT_ATOMS: atom_id res chain seq x y z
N MET A 1 59.01 -51.98 6.84
CA MET A 1 58.89 -50.52 6.69
C MET A 1 57.56 -50.11 7.30
N LYS A 2 57.60 -49.18 8.28
CA LYS A 2 56.60 -48.17 8.74
C LYS A 2 55.09 -48.46 8.58
N ARG A 3 54.19 -48.16 9.50
CA ARG A 3 54.13 -47.77 10.93
C ARG A 3 52.62 -47.71 11.23
N THR A 4 52.23 -48.24 12.38
CA THR A 4 51.01 -48.04 13.18
C THR A 4 50.14 -46.81 12.88
N LEU A 5 48.80 -46.94 12.94
CA LEU A 5 47.97 -46.18 13.90
C LEU A 5 46.54 -46.74 14.02
N LEU A 6 46.21 -47.15 15.24
CA LEU A 6 44.86 -47.33 15.78
C LEU A 6 44.22 -45.95 15.97
N ALA A 7 42.93 -45.78 15.65
CA ALA A 7 42.12 -44.69 16.19
C ALA A 7 40.68 -45.16 16.43
N VAL A 8 40.38 -45.35 17.72
CA VAL A 8 39.07 -45.64 18.29
C VAL A 8 38.23 -44.37 18.22
N PHE A 9 37.09 -44.40 17.54
CA PHE A 9 36.08 -43.33 17.62
C PHE A 9 35.30 -43.48 18.93
N GLY A 10 35.62 -42.63 19.90
CA GLY A 10 34.84 -42.47 21.13
C GLY A 10 33.52 -41.77 20.83
N ALA A 11 32.41 -42.41 21.21
CA ALA A 11 31.11 -41.79 21.31
C ALA A 11 31.06 -40.96 22.60
N ILE A 12 31.07 -39.63 22.47
CA ILE A 12 30.79 -38.70 23.56
C ILE A 12 29.34 -38.23 23.41
N SER A 13 28.47 -38.82 24.21
CA SER A 13 27.13 -38.34 24.48
C SER A 13 27.22 -37.09 25.35
N LEU A 14 26.83 -35.93 24.82
CA LEU A 14 26.61 -34.71 25.60
C LEU A 14 25.14 -34.64 26.02
N SER A 15 24.86 -35.21 27.18
CA SER A 15 23.65 -34.94 27.96
C SER A 15 23.80 -33.58 28.62
N ALA A 16 23.16 -32.55 28.06
CA ALA A 16 23.02 -31.25 28.73
C ALA A 16 21.69 -31.22 29.49
N CYS A 17 21.79 -31.30 30.82
CA CYS A 17 20.69 -31.16 31.76
C CYS A 17 20.17 -29.71 31.75
N ALA A 18 18.92 -29.49 31.35
CA ALA A 18 18.17 -28.30 31.69
C ALA A 18 17.38 -28.60 32.98
N GLN A 19 17.77 -27.96 34.08
CA GLN A 19 17.01 -27.99 35.33
C GLN A 19 15.74 -27.15 35.18
N ALA A 20 14.59 -27.77 35.37
CA ALA A 20 13.33 -27.07 35.61
C ALA A 20 13.28 -26.60 37.07
N PRO A 21 12.79 -25.40 37.38
CA PRO A 21 12.47 -25.02 38.76
C PRO A 21 11.11 -25.58 39.19
N ASP A 22 11.06 -26.06 40.43
CA ASP A 22 9.89 -26.59 41.13
C ASP A 22 8.71 -25.60 41.23
N PRO A 23 7.45 -26.07 41.17
CA PRO A 23 6.26 -25.25 41.29
C PRO A 23 5.79 -25.18 42.75
N ALA A 24 6.33 -24.27 43.56
CA ALA A 24 5.68 -23.89 44.81
C ALA A 24 6.18 -22.55 45.35
N LYS A 25 5.21 -21.68 45.68
CA LYS A 25 5.31 -20.40 46.40
C LYS A 25 5.68 -19.18 45.54
N THR A 26 4.65 -18.49 45.05
CA THR A 26 4.31 -17.14 45.54
C THR A 26 3.00 -16.69 44.89
N ALA A 27 1.93 -16.69 45.67
CA ALA A 27 0.70 -16.00 45.36
C ALA A 27 0.79 -14.58 45.95
N ALA A 28 0.68 -13.56 45.10
CA ALA A 28 0.06 -12.26 45.44
C ALA A 28 0.06 -11.32 44.23
N GLY A 29 -1.13 -11.12 43.65
CA GLY A 29 -1.56 -9.84 43.06
C GLY A 29 -0.90 -9.37 41.76
N ALA A 30 -1.30 -9.91 40.62
CA ALA A 30 -1.18 -9.25 39.32
C ALA A 30 -2.58 -8.79 38.86
N PRO A 31 -2.77 -7.52 38.44
CA PRO A 31 -4.05 -7.04 37.93
C PRO A 31 -4.38 -7.71 36.59
N THR A 32 -5.64 -8.15 36.48
CA THR A 32 -6.23 -8.76 35.30
C THR A 32 -5.99 -7.87 34.06
N PRO A 33 -5.38 -8.37 32.97
CA PRO A 33 -5.34 -7.62 31.72
C PRO A 33 -6.78 -7.47 31.20
N PRO A 34 -7.23 -6.26 30.81
CA PRO A 34 -8.54 -6.09 30.23
C PRO A 34 -8.60 -6.89 28.93
N ALA A 35 -9.73 -7.58 28.73
CA ALA A 35 -10.03 -8.39 27.57
C ALA A 35 -9.64 -7.64 26.29
N ALA A 36 -8.77 -8.26 25.50
CA ALA A 36 -8.44 -7.81 24.17
C ALA A 36 -9.73 -7.80 23.34
N SER A 37 -10.31 -6.62 23.17
CA SER A 37 -11.34 -6.38 22.17
C SER A 37 -10.68 -6.55 20.81
N THR A 38 -11.03 -7.66 20.15
CA THR A 38 -10.78 -7.89 18.72
C THR A 38 -11.22 -6.64 17.94
N PRO A 39 -10.33 -5.99 17.18
CA PRO A 39 -10.79 -4.99 16.24
C PRO A 39 -11.56 -5.74 15.15
N THR A 40 -12.87 -5.55 15.12
CA THR A 40 -13.70 -5.90 13.97
C THR A 40 -13.25 -4.99 12.83
N GLY A 41 -12.22 -5.43 12.10
CA GLY A 41 -11.92 -4.88 10.78
C GLY A 41 -13.18 -5.06 9.95
N ALA A 42 -13.85 -3.96 9.65
CA ALA A 42 -15.00 -3.97 8.76
C ALA A 42 -14.51 -4.48 7.40
N ALA A 43 -14.76 -5.77 7.13
CA ALA A 43 -14.57 -6.33 5.81
C ALA A 43 -15.36 -5.44 4.84
N ALA A 44 -14.65 -4.84 3.89
CA ALA A 44 -15.28 -4.07 2.84
C ALA A 44 -16.36 -4.94 2.19
N ALA A 45 -17.61 -4.45 2.18
CA ALA A 45 -18.70 -5.15 1.53
C ALA A 45 -18.31 -5.39 0.07
N ALA A 46 -18.24 -6.66 -0.33
CA ALA A 46 -17.98 -7.03 -1.71
C ALA A 46 -19.05 -6.41 -2.63
N PRO A 47 -18.72 -6.13 -3.91
CA PRO A 47 -19.70 -5.68 -4.87
C PRO A 47 -20.89 -6.64 -4.89
N ASN A 48 -22.09 -6.11 -4.64
CA ASN A 48 -23.30 -6.89 -4.52
C ASN A 48 -23.90 -7.09 -5.93
N ALA A 49 -23.56 -8.20 -6.58
CA ALA A 49 -24.04 -8.52 -7.92
C ALA A 49 -25.29 -9.41 -7.85
N ALA A 50 -26.29 -9.11 -8.68
CA ALA A 50 -27.48 -9.96 -8.79
C ALA A 50 -27.12 -11.38 -9.26
N ALA A 51 -27.74 -12.40 -8.68
CA ALA A 51 -27.46 -13.80 -9.02
C ALA A 51 -27.68 -14.07 -10.52
N GLY A 52 -26.77 -14.83 -11.13
CA GLY A 52 -26.85 -15.18 -12.55
C GLY A 52 -26.40 -14.10 -13.53
N THR A 53 -25.94 -12.94 -13.08
CA THR A 53 -25.28 -11.95 -13.95
C THR A 53 -23.83 -12.35 -14.26
N PRO A 54 -23.22 -11.78 -15.31
CA PRO A 54 -21.80 -11.99 -15.55
C PRO A 54 -20.92 -11.46 -14.40
N ASP A 55 -21.34 -10.41 -13.69
CA ASP A 55 -20.62 -9.91 -12.49
C ASP A 55 -20.59 -10.95 -11.38
N ALA A 56 -21.74 -11.58 -11.07
CA ALA A 56 -21.82 -12.61 -10.05
C ALA A 56 -20.94 -13.82 -10.40
N ARG A 57 -20.93 -14.21 -11.68
CA ARG A 57 -20.06 -15.29 -12.18
C ARG A 57 -18.58 -14.92 -12.11
N ALA A 58 -18.21 -13.69 -12.43
CA ALA A 58 -16.83 -13.21 -12.31
C ALA A 58 -16.36 -13.21 -10.84
N ILE A 59 -17.19 -12.72 -9.92
CA ILE A 59 -16.92 -12.76 -8.47
C ILE A 59 -16.71 -14.20 -8.00
N GLU A 60 -17.58 -15.12 -8.41
CA GLU A 60 -17.46 -16.53 -8.06
C GLU A 60 -16.16 -17.15 -8.62
N ALA A 61 -15.85 -16.89 -9.88
CA ALA A 61 -14.63 -17.37 -10.54
C ALA A 61 -13.37 -16.90 -9.79
N ILE A 62 -13.30 -15.62 -9.42
CA ILE A 62 -12.18 -15.06 -8.65
C ILE A 62 -12.07 -15.74 -7.29
N ARG A 63 -13.19 -15.92 -6.57
CA ARG A 63 -13.19 -16.57 -5.24
C ARG A 63 -12.85 -18.06 -5.29
N ARG A 64 -13.16 -18.76 -6.38
CA ARG A 64 -12.73 -20.16 -6.59
C ARG A 64 -11.20 -20.27 -6.64
N LEU A 65 -10.51 -19.26 -7.19
CA LEU A 65 -9.05 -19.22 -7.26
C LEU A 65 -8.44 -18.74 -5.93
N ASN A 66 -9.02 -17.71 -5.31
CA ASN A 66 -8.60 -17.22 -4.01
C ASN A 66 -9.81 -16.73 -3.19
N PRO A 67 -10.31 -17.53 -2.23
CA PRO A 67 -11.49 -17.17 -1.44
C PRO A 67 -11.33 -15.92 -0.56
N GLN A 68 -10.08 -15.56 -0.23
CA GLN A 68 -9.77 -14.48 0.70
C GLN A 68 -9.39 -13.17 -0.01
N VAL A 69 -9.37 -13.16 -1.35
CA VAL A 69 -8.91 -11.98 -2.07
C VAL A 69 -9.96 -10.86 -2.02
N PRO A 70 -9.57 -9.63 -1.66
CA PRO A 70 -10.49 -8.49 -1.71
C PRO A 70 -10.80 -8.16 -3.17
N ILE A 71 -12.09 -8.11 -3.49
CA ILE A 71 -12.61 -7.67 -4.78
C ILE A 71 -13.18 -6.27 -4.59
N ASP A 72 -12.48 -5.27 -5.12
CA ASP A 72 -12.86 -3.86 -4.97
C ASP A 72 -13.93 -3.44 -5.98
N ARG A 73 -13.88 -4.01 -7.20
CA ARG A 73 -14.79 -3.65 -8.29
C ARG A 73 -14.94 -4.78 -9.30
N VAL A 74 -16.12 -4.88 -9.91
CA VAL A 74 -16.39 -5.72 -11.08
C VAL A 74 -17.31 -4.94 -12.01
N ASP A 75 -16.92 -4.77 -13.26
CA ASP A 75 -17.66 -4.06 -14.31
C ASP A 75 -17.55 -4.81 -15.65
N ALA A 76 -18.33 -4.38 -16.64
CA ALA A 76 -18.11 -4.79 -18.03
C ALA A 76 -16.70 -4.36 -18.50
N ALA A 77 -15.96 -5.26 -19.13
CA ALA A 77 -14.71 -4.89 -19.78
C ALA A 77 -15.00 -4.13 -21.09
N PRO A 78 -14.11 -3.22 -21.53
CA PRO A 78 -14.20 -2.60 -22.85
C PRO A 78 -14.10 -3.60 -24.01
N MET A 79 -13.55 -4.79 -23.77
CA MET A 79 -13.51 -5.89 -24.73
C MET A 79 -14.75 -6.81 -24.57
N PRO A 80 -15.57 -7.03 -25.62
CA PRO A 80 -16.78 -7.83 -25.53
C PRO A 80 -16.54 -9.27 -25.02
N GLY A 81 -17.48 -9.77 -24.22
CA GLY A 81 -17.41 -11.14 -23.67
C GLY A 81 -16.65 -11.28 -22.36
N PHE A 82 -16.20 -10.17 -21.78
CA PHE A 82 -15.44 -10.15 -20.53
C PHE A 82 -16.00 -9.16 -19.51
N ARG A 83 -15.83 -9.53 -18.24
CA ARG A 83 -15.81 -8.63 -17.10
C ARG A 83 -14.37 -8.23 -16.78
N GLN A 84 -14.24 -6.99 -16.34
CA GLN A 84 -13.05 -6.44 -15.72
C GLN A 84 -13.30 -6.40 -14.22
N ALA A 85 -12.34 -6.86 -13.42
CA ALA A 85 -12.42 -6.76 -11.97
C ALA A 85 -11.13 -6.15 -11.40
N ILE A 86 -11.26 -5.37 -10.34
CA ILE A 86 -10.12 -4.87 -9.56
C ILE A 86 -10.03 -5.71 -8.30
N VAL A 87 -8.91 -6.39 -8.15
CA VAL A 87 -8.68 -7.40 -7.12
C VAL A 87 -7.31 -7.15 -6.51
N GLY A 88 -7.26 -6.82 -5.22
CA GLY A 88 -5.99 -6.50 -4.54
C GLY A 88 -5.16 -5.40 -5.23
N GLY A 89 -5.83 -4.42 -5.84
CA GLY A 89 -5.19 -3.34 -6.59
C GLY A 89 -4.61 -3.73 -7.95
N GLN A 90 -5.01 -4.87 -8.51
CA GLN A 90 -4.68 -5.30 -9.88
C GLN A 90 -5.95 -5.49 -10.70
N VAL A 91 -5.86 -5.21 -12.01
CA VAL A 91 -6.96 -5.51 -12.94
C VAL A 91 -6.85 -6.95 -13.39
N VAL A 92 -7.93 -7.70 -13.29
CA VAL A 92 -8.09 -9.04 -13.86
C VAL A 92 -9.29 -9.06 -14.80
N TYR A 93 -9.25 -9.95 -15.78
CA TYR A 93 -10.34 -10.11 -16.74
C TYR A 93 -10.94 -11.50 -16.62
N VAL A 94 -12.26 -11.58 -16.63
CA VAL A 94 -13.00 -12.84 -16.49
C VAL A 94 -13.96 -12.95 -17.65
N THR A 95 -14.06 -14.11 -18.31
CA THR A 95 -15.08 -14.31 -19.35
C THR A 95 -16.49 -14.17 -18.75
N ASP A 96 -17.46 -13.71 -19.53
CA ASP A 96 -18.83 -13.47 -19.06
C ASP A 96 -19.53 -14.73 -18.54
N ASP A 97 -19.05 -15.92 -18.93
CA ASP A 97 -19.49 -17.22 -18.42
C ASP A 97 -18.81 -17.64 -17.10
N GLY A 98 -17.83 -16.87 -16.61
CA GLY A 98 -17.08 -17.13 -15.38
C GLY A 98 -16.10 -18.29 -15.47
N ARG A 99 -15.79 -18.80 -16.66
CA ARG A 99 -14.96 -20.00 -16.84
C ARG A 99 -13.46 -19.70 -16.84
N TYR A 100 -13.05 -18.59 -17.41
CA TYR A 100 -11.64 -18.25 -17.60
C TYR A 100 -11.30 -16.94 -16.91
N VAL A 101 -10.17 -16.92 -16.21
CA VAL A 101 -9.62 -15.72 -15.57
C VAL A 101 -8.26 -15.44 -16.20
N PHE A 102 -8.09 -14.25 -16.75
CA PHE A 102 -6.84 -13.74 -17.28
C PHE A 102 -6.29 -12.67 -16.33
N VAL A 103 -5.11 -12.94 -15.77
CA VAL A 103 -4.38 -12.00 -14.91
C VAL A 103 -3.21 -11.46 -15.73
N PRO A 104 -3.24 -10.17 -16.12
CA PRO A 104 -2.08 -9.53 -16.73
C PRO A 104 -0.89 -9.64 -15.77
N GLY A 105 0.23 -10.18 -16.26
CA GLY A 105 1.47 -10.24 -15.48
C GLY A 105 2.05 -8.86 -15.19
N SER A 106 3.21 -8.80 -14.54
CA SER A 106 3.90 -7.54 -14.27
C SER A 106 4.16 -6.75 -15.57
N GLY A 107 3.60 -5.54 -15.68
CA GLY A 107 3.68 -4.70 -16.88
C GLY A 107 2.67 -5.05 -17.98
N GLY A 108 1.84 -6.08 -17.78
CA GLY A 108 0.72 -6.39 -18.66
C GLY A 108 -0.49 -5.50 -18.36
N ALA A 109 -1.18 -5.07 -19.41
CA ALA A 109 -2.40 -4.30 -19.31
C ALA A 109 -3.26 -4.48 -20.58
N LEU A 110 -4.52 -4.09 -20.50
CA LEU A 110 -5.36 -3.93 -21.68
C LEU A 110 -5.07 -2.56 -22.29
N PHE A 111 -4.67 -2.56 -23.57
CA PHE A 111 -4.48 -1.33 -24.33
C PHE A 111 -5.54 -1.20 -25.41
N ASP A 112 -6.09 0.00 -25.56
CA ASP A 112 -6.75 0.40 -26.79
C ASP A 112 -5.67 0.80 -27.79
N ALA A 113 -5.50 0.01 -28.86
CA ALA A 113 -4.49 0.27 -29.87
C ALA A 113 -4.84 1.46 -30.78
N THR A 114 -6.12 1.77 -30.95
CA THR A 114 -6.60 2.89 -31.78
C THR A 114 -6.43 4.20 -31.04
N ALA A 115 -6.91 4.26 -29.78
CA ALA A 115 -6.75 5.42 -28.92
C ALA A 115 -5.33 5.52 -28.31
N LYS A 116 -4.54 4.45 -28.39
CA LYS A 116 -3.20 4.31 -27.77
C LYS A 116 -3.23 4.54 -26.25
N ARG A 117 -4.26 4.00 -25.59
CA ARG A 117 -4.52 4.21 -24.16
C ARG A 117 -4.40 2.91 -23.36
N ASN A 118 -3.96 3.03 -22.11
CA ASN A 118 -3.92 1.93 -21.16
C ASN A 118 -5.24 1.89 -20.36
N LEU A 119 -6.17 1.03 -20.79
CA LEU A 119 -7.50 0.93 -20.18
C LEU A 119 -7.47 0.30 -18.78
N SER A 120 -6.46 -0.54 -18.48
CA SER A 120 -6.27 -1.05 -17.12
C SER A 120 -5.89 0.06 -16.15
N GLU A 121 -4.99 0.97 -16.55
CA GLU A 121 -4.60 2.12 -15.70
C GLU A 121 -5.77 3.11 -15.56
N ASP A 122 -6.56 3.36 -16.60
CA ASP A 122 -7.77 4.18 -16.51
C ASP A 122 -8.74 3.65 -15.43
N ALA A 123 -8.95 2.33 -15.41
CA ALA A 123 -9.79 1.67 -14.40
C ALA A 123 -9.23 1.79 -12.98
N LEU A 124 -7.91 1.57 -12.82
CA LEU A 124 -7.23 1.71 -11.54
C LEU A 124 -7.23 3.16 -11.06
N ALA A 125 -6.95 4.13 -11.93
CA ALA A 125 -6.94 5.54 -11.61
C ALA A 125 -8.30 6.00 -11.06
N SER A 126 -9.40 5.64 -11.74
CA SER A 126 -10.74 5.96 -11.24
C SER A 126 -11.00 5.39 -9.84
N MET A 127 -10.64 4.12 -9.61
CA MET A 127 -10.81 3.47 -8.31
C MET A 127 -9.92 4.12 -7.24
N ARG A 128 -8.65 4.40 -7.56
CA ARG A 128 -7.68 5.06 -6.67
C ARG A 128 -8.19 6.43 -6.24
N ARG A 129 -8.71 7.23 -7.18
CA ARG A 129 -9.32 8.54 -6.89
C ARG A 129 -10.45 8.42 -5.86
N GLU A 130 -11.34 7.45 -6.03
CA GLU A 130 -12.44 7.21 -5.09
C GLU A 130 -11.96 6.75 -3.72
N LEU A 131 -10.90 5.95 -3.65
CA LEU A 131 -10.30 5.56 -2.37
C LEU A 131 -9.60 6.73 -1.67
N LEU A 132 -8.84 7.53 -2.41
CA LEU A 132 -8.16 8.72 -1.88
C LEU A 132 -9.15 9.76 -1.35
N ALA A 133 -10.32 9.89 -1.98
CA ALA A 133 -11.40 10.77 -1.53
C ALA A 133 -11.97 10.37 -0.15
N LYS A 134 -11.77 9.12 0.29
CA LYS A 134 -12.18 8.66 1.63
C LYS A 134 -11.23 9.13 2.74
N ILE A 135 -10.04 9.62 2.39
CA ILE A 135 -9.06 10.12 3.35
C ILE A 135 -9.34 11.60 3.61
N PRO A 136 -9.64 12.01 4.86
CA PRO A 136 -9.86 13.42 5.17
C PRO A 136 -8.63 14.26 4.82
N ALA A 137 -8.84 15.42 4.22
CA ALA A 137 -7.75 16.32 3.81
C ALA A 137 -6.84 16.71 4.99
N GLY A 138 -7.42 16.89 6.19
CA GLY A 138 -6.67 17.19 7.42
C GLY A 138 -5.74 16.07 7.90
N GLU A 139 -5.85 14.86 7.35
CA GLU A 139 -4.98 13.72 7.68
C GLU A 139 -3.80 13.56 6.72
N ARG A 140 -3.69 14.45 5.73
CA ARG A 140 -2.56 14.51 4.80
C ARG A 140 -1.48 15.43 5.36
N ILE A 141 -0.21 15.05 5.25
CA ILE A 141 0.90 15.97 5.55
C ILE A 141 1.33 16.64 4.26
N VAL A 142 0.98 17.92 4.11
CA VAL A 142 1.13 18.66 2.85
C VAL A 142 2.37 19.54 2.85
N PHE A 143 3.20 19.40 1.82
CA PHE A 143 4.31 20.28 1.50
C PHE A 143 4.06 20.89 0.11
N GLY A 144 3.83 22.18 0.04
CA GLY A 144 3.44 22.84 -1.21
C GLY A 144 3.57 24.36 -1.15
N PRO A 145 3.64 25.02 -2.31
CA PRO A 145 3.42 26.46 -2.41
C PRO A 145 1.96 26.79 -2.05
N ALA A 146 1.66 28.07 -1.80
CA ALA A 146 0.31 28.51 -1.47
C ALA A 146 -0.70 28.25 -2.61
N ASN A 147 -0.24 28.37 -3.86
CA ASN A 147 -1.02 28.11 -5.08
C ASN A 147 -0.25 27.10 -5.94
N PRO A 148 -0.41 25.79 -5.70
CA PRO A 148 0.23 24.77 -6.53
C PRO A 148 -0.41 24.71 -7.92
N GLU A 149 0.42 24.46 -8.93
CA GLU A 149 -0.02 24.13 -10.29
C GLU A 149 -0.52 22.69 -10.37
N HIS A 150 0.08 21.79 -9.57
CA HIS A 150 -0.29 20.38 -9.50
C HIS A 150 -0.23 19.87 -8.06
N THR A 151 -1.13 18.96 -7.70
CA THR A 151 -1.07 18.23 -6.43
C THR A 151 -0.84 16.74 -6.68
N VAL A 152 0.07 16.14 -5.93
CA VAL A 152 0.27 14.68 -5.94
C VAL A 152 0.06 14.11 -4.56
N THR A 153 -0.57 12.93 -4.50
CA THR A 153 -0.64 12.13 -3.28
C THR A 153 0.49 11.11 -3.30
N VAL A 154 1.25 11.03 -2.20
CA VAL A 154 2.40 10.14 -2.08
C VAL A 154 2.25 9.24 -0.87
N PHE A 155 2.06 7.95 -1.11
CA PHE A 155 2.24 6.96 -0.05
C PHE A 155 3.73 6.80 0.23
N THR A 156 4.13 7.05 1.47
CA THR A 156 5.53 7.12 1.90
C THR A 156 5.80 6.20 3.07
N ASP A 157 7.06 5.83 3.25
CA ASP A 157 7.58 5.13 4.43
C ASP A 157 8.81 5.90 4.95
N VAL A 158 8.95 6.08 6.26
CA VAL A 158 10.07 6.80 6.87
C VAL A 158 11.39 6.05 6.77
N ALA A 159 11.37 4.71 6.70
CA ALA A 159 12.56 3.87 6.55
C ALA A 159 12.91 3.57 5.08
N CYS A 160 12.15 4.11 4.11
CA CYS A 160 12.45 3.92 2.70
C CYS A 160 13.45 4.96 2.19
N GLY A 161 14.62 4.52 1.71
CA GLY A 161 15.66 5.42 1.17
C GLY A 161 15.17 6.30 0.00
N TYR A 162 14.30 5.79 -0.87
CA TYR A 162 13.70 6.61 -1.93
C TYR A 162 12.66 7.61 -1.41
N CYS A 163 11.96 7.30 -0.32
CA CYS A 163 11.06 8.24 0.35
C CYS A 163 11.81 9.36 1.06
N GLN A 164 12.98 9.03 1.64
CA GLN A 164 13.91 9.99 2.22
C GLN A 164 14.47 10.90 1.13
N ARG A 165 14.92 10.32 0.01
CA ARG A 165 15.41 11.08 -1.15
C ARG A 165 14.35 12.04 -1.69
N LEU A 166 13.13 11.55 -1.95
CA LEU A 166 12.02 12.40 -2.42
C LEU A 166 11.82 13.59 -1.47
N HIS A 167 11.85 13.36 -0.16
CA HIS A 167 11.67 14.42 0.82
C HIS A 167 12.86 15.37 0.94
N SER A 168 14.09 14.89 0.74
CA SER A 168 15.27 15.76 0.69
C SER A 168 15.19 16.78 -0.45
N GLU A 169 14.44 16.46 -1.50
CA GLU A 169 14.19 17.31 -2.67
C GLU A 169 12.85 18.05 -2.58
N ILE A 170 12.14 18.03 -1.44
CA ILE A 170 10.75 18.55 -1.31
C ILE A 170 10.62 20.02 -1.75
N ALA A 171 11.64 20.83 -1.46
CA ALA A 171 11.68 22.23 -1.87
C ALA A 171 11.75 22.41 -3.39
N GLU A 172 12.42 21.50 -4.10
CA GLU A 172 12.50 21.54 -5.56
C GLU A 172 11.17 21.13 -6.19
N TYR A 173 10.46 20.12 -5.66
CA TYR A 173 9.07 19.84 -6.10
C TYR A 173 8.18 21.08 -5.93
N ASN A 174 8.26 21.74 -4.77
CA ASN A 174 7.46 22.94 -4.49
C ASN A 174 7.82 24.11 -5.42
N LYS A 175 9.09 24.28 -5.77
CA LYS A 175 9.56 25.28 -6.74
C LYS A 175 9.04 25.01 -8.15
N GLN A 176 8.83 23.75 -8.51
CA GLN A 176 8.18 23.34 -9.77
C GLN A 176 6.65 23.53 -9.75
N GLY A 177 6.09 24.11 -8.69
CA GLY A 177 4.65 24.30 -8.52
C GLY A 177 3.91 23.07 -8.03
N ILE A 178 4.61 22.04 -7.54
CA ILE A 178 4.00 20.76 -7.13
C ILE A 178 3.79 20.76 -5.62
N ALA A 179 2.54 20.58 -5.18
CA ALA A 179 2.21 20.21 -3.80
C ALA A 179 2.27 18.68 -3.63
N VAL A 180 2.94 18.24 -2.58
CA VAL A 180 3.08 16.83 -2.20
C VAL A 180 2.28 16.58 -0.93
N GLU A 181 1.30 15.69 -1.03
CA GLU A 181 0.45 15.26 0.08
C GLU A 181 0.86 13.84 0.52
N TYR A 182 1.51 13.74 1.67
CA TYR A 182 1.94 12.44 2.17
C TYR A 182 0.83 11.68 2.89
N LEU A 183 0.80 10.37 2.61
CA LEU A 183 0.03 9.35 3.32
C LEU A 183 0.98 8.26 3.83
N ALA A 184 0.66 7.70 4.98
CA ALA A 184 1.48 6.70 5.63
C ALA A 184 1.33 5.31 5.01
N PHE A 185 2.46 4.67 4.70
CA PHE A 185 2.51 3.26 4.33
C PHE A 185 3.75 2.60 4.92
N PRO A 186 3.72 2.11 6.18
CA PRO A 186 4.83 1.36 6.76
C PRO A 186 4.96 0.01 6.05
N ARG A 187 6.00 -0.18 5.23
CA ARG A 187 6.15 -1.39 4.39
C ARG A 187 6.34 -2.65 5.22
N MET A 188 6.87 -2.51 6.43
CA MET A 188 7.01 -3.60 7.39
C MET A 188 5.70 -3.98 8.09
N GLY A 189 4.59 -3.33 7.72
CA GLY A 189 3.25 -3.61 8.22
C GLY A 189 2.93 -2.91 9.54
N LEU A 190 1.68 -3.09 9.97
CA LEU A 190 1.19 -2.55 11.24
C LEU A 190 1.93 -3.21 12.43
N GLY A 191 2.21 -2.43 13.46
CA GLY A 191 2.96 -2.89 14.64
C GLY A 191 4.49 -2.93 14.48
N SER A 192 5.02 -2.63 13.30
CA SER A 192 6.46 -2.44 13.07
C SER A 192 7.01 -1.19 13.77
N GLU A 193 8.34 -1.02 13.76
CA GLU A 193 8.98 0.20 14.25
C GLU A 193 8.62 1.41 13.38
N ASP A 194 8.68 1.26 12.06
CA ASP A 194 8.29 2.30 11.10
C ASP A 194 6.85 2.73 11.34
N TYR A 195 5.94 1.79 11.56
CA TYR A 195 4.55 2.07 11.94
C TYR A 195 4.47 2.96 13.19
N ARG A 196 5.15 2.61 14.28
CA ARG A 196 5.13 3.40 15.53
C ARG A 196 5.69 4.81 15.33
N THR A 197 6.73 4.95 14.53
CA THR A 197 7.30 6.25 14.17
C THR A 197 6.30 7.06 13.35
N MET A 198 5.61 6.45 12.39
CA MET A 198 4.59 7.14 11.59
C MET A 198 3.36 7.55 12.42
N VAL A 199 2.92 6.71 13.36
CA VAL A 199 1.88 7.10 14.33
C VAL A 199 2.33 8.33 15.12
N SER A 200 3.57 8.33 15.61
CA SER A 200 4.11 9.47 16.38
C SER A 200 4.14 10.76 15.55
N ILE A 201 4.51 10.68 14.27
CA ILE A 201 4.50 11.79 13.31
C ILE A 201 3.07 12.31 13.11
N TRP A 202 2.10 11.43 12.87
CA TRP A 202 0.69 11.82 12.66
C TRP A 202 0.02 12.33 13.93
N CYS A 203 0.55 12.01 15.10
CA CYS A 203 0.12 12.54 16.39
C CYS A 203 0.90 13.79 16.83
N ALA A 204 1.90 14.24 16.06
CA ALA A 204 2.66 15.43 16.39
C ALA A 204 1.84 16.70 16.19
N SER A 205 2.10 17.72 17.03
CA SER A 205 1.54 19.07 16.86
C SER A 205 2.02 19.71 15.55
N ASP A 206 3.30 19.53 15.21
CA ASP A 206 3.87 19.87 13.91
C ASP A 206 4.24 18.59 13.15
N ARG A 207 3.26 18.06 12.40
CA ARG A 207 3.42 16.86 11.59
C ARG A 207 4.47 17.03 10.49
N LYS A 208 4.62 18.23 9.92
CA LYS A 208 5.60 18.51 8.86
C LYS A 208 7.01 18.44 9.41
N GLN A 209 7.27 19.09 10.53
CA GLN A 209 8.58 19.04 11.18
C GLN A 209 8.91 17.63 11.67
N ALA A 210 7.94 16.90 12.24
CA ALA A 210 8.15 15.52 12.67
C ALA A 210 8.49 14.59 11.50
N LEU A 211 7.79 14.71 10.36
CA LEU A 211 8.09 13.93 9.16
C LEU A 211 9.48 14.24 8.61
N THR A 212 9.84 15.53 8.54
CA THR A 212 11.17 15.95 8.07
C THR A 212 12.29 15.37 8.94
N ARG A 213 12.15 15.43 10.27
CA ARG A 213 13.12 14.82 11.21
C ARG A 213 13.25 13.32 11.00
N ALA A 214 12.13 12.59 10.94
CA ALA A 214 12.18 11.14 10.70
C ALA A 214 12.90 10.80 9.38
N LYS A 215 12.62 11.55 8.31
CA LYS A 215 13.24 11.32 7.00
C LYS A 215 14.69 11.80 6.89
N SER A 216 15.17 12.65 7.81
CA SER A 216 16.60 12.99 7.96
C SER A 216 17.36 12.02 8.86
N GLY A 217 16.69 11.00 9.40
CA GLY A 217 17.29 10.04 10.34
C GLY A 217 17.37 10.55 11.78
N GLU A 218 16.72 11.68 12.08
CA GLU A 218 16.62 12.21 13.44
C GLU A 218 15.49 11.52 14.22
N PRO A 219 15.65 11.37 15.55
CA PRO A 219 14.62 10.75 16.38
C PRO A 219 13.35 11.61 16.44
N VAL A 220 12.19 10.93 16.41
CA VAL A 220 10.89 11.55 16.66
C VAL A 220 10.41 11.14 18.04
N GLU A 221 9.92 12.10 18.82
CA GLU A 221 9.33 11.83 20.13
C GLU A 221 8.16 10.84 20.00
N PRO A 222 8.17 9.73 20.78
CA PRO A 222 7.06 8.79 20.78
C PRO A 222 5.75 9.47 21.19
N LYS A 223 4.73 9.38 20.34
CA LYS A 223 3.39 9.89 20.61
C LYS A 223 2.34 8.87 20.22
N SER A 224 1.21 8.90 20.92
CA SER A 224 0.05 8.07 20.60
C SER A 224 -1.20 8.93 20.65
N CYS A 225 -2.10 8.69 19.70
CA CYS A 225 -3.40 9.31 19.55
C CYS A 225 -4.26 8.40 18.66
N LYS A 226 -5.53 8.74 18.47
CA LYS A 226 -6.36 8.09 17.45
C LYS A 226 -5.89 8.55 16.06
N SER A 227 -4.84 7.93 15.55
CA SER A 227 -4.25 8.24 14.24
C SER A 227 -5.00 7.56 13.10
N THR A 228 -4.81 8.07 11.88
CA THR A 228 -5.34 7.46 10.66
C THR A 228 -4.31 6.61 9.90
N VAL A 229 -3.18 6.26 10.51
CA VAL A 229 -2.11 5.49 9.84
C VAL A 229 -2.63 4.14 9.36
N ASP A 230 -3.41 3.43 10.18
CA ASP A 230 -4.02 2.14 9.83
C ASP A 230 -4.93 2.28 8.60
N MET A 231 -5.79 3.31 8.57
CA MET A 231 -6.68 3.60 7.44
C MET A 231 -5.89 3.92 6.17
N GLN A 232 -4.81 4.70 6.29
CA GLN A 232 -3.95 5.05 5.16
C GLN A 232 -3.22 3.82 4.63
N TYR A 233 -2.73 2.95 5.52
CA TYR A 233 -2.13 1.67 5.15
C TYR A 233 -3.11 0.76 4.40
N ASP A 234 -4.33 0.60 4.93
CA ASP A 234 -5.38 -0.21 4.29
C ASP A 234 -5.78 0.33 2.92
N ILE A 235 -5.92 1.65 2.78
CA ILE A 235 -6.17 2.27 1.47
C ILE A 235 -4.97 2.05 0.55
N GLY A 236 -3.74 2.18 1.06
CA GLY A 236 -2.50 1.89 0.36
C GLY A 236 -2.49 0.48 -0.25
N GLN A 237 -2.94 -0.52 0.50
CA GLN A 237 -3.03 -1.90 -0.01
C GLN A 237 -4.05 -1.98 -1.17
N ARG A 238 -5.20 -1.34 -1.03
CA ARG A 238 -6.29 -1.38 -2.03
C ARG A 238 -5.99 -0.60 -3.30
N VAL A 239 -5.19 0.47 -3.22
CA VAL A 239 -4.70 1.21 -4.42
C VAL A 239 -3.69 0.40 -5.24
N GLY A 240 -3.26 -0.77 -4.75
CA GLY A 240 -2.30 -1.65 -5.41
C GLY A 240 -0.85 -1.28 -5.13
N LEU A 241 -0.58 -0.68 -3.97
CA LEU A 241 0.78 -0.28 -3.61
C LEU A 241 1.65 -1.51 -3.35
N THR A 242 2.71 -1.66 -4.15
CA THR A 242 3.71 -2.74 -4.02
C THR A 242 5.06 -2.25 -3.51
N GLY A 243 5.25 -0.94 -3.40
CA GLY A 243 6.47 -0.31 -2.87
C GLY A 243 6.27 1.18 -2.61
N THR A 244 7.17 1.78 -1.83
CA THR A 244 7.16 3.21 -1.54
C THR A 244 8.44 3.89 -2.07
N PRO A 245 8.39 5.18 -2.48
CA PRO A 245 7.17 5.97 -2.58
C PRO A 245 6.28 5.48 -3.74
N MET A 246 4.97 5.66 -3.63
CA MET A 246 4.04 5.55 -4.76
C MET A 246 3.43 6.92 -4.98
N ILE A 247 3.64 7.49 -6.17
CA ILE A 247 3.15 8.82 -6.53
C ILE A 247 1.89 8.68 -7.37
N LEU A 248 0.80 9.31 -6.92
CA LEU A 248 -0.48 9.36 -7.59
C LEU A 248 -0.81 10.80 -7.98
N ALA A 249 -1.21 11.01 -9.23
CA ALA A 249 -1.81 12.26 -9.68
C ALA A 249 -3.21 12.46 -9.05
N GLU A 250 -3.78 13.65 -9.18
CA GLU A 250 -5.12 13.99 -8.63
C GLU A 250 -6.23 13.06 -9.12
N ASP A 251 -6.03 12.42 -10.27
CA ASP A 251 -7.00 11.52 -10.87
C ASP A 251 -6.82 10.05 -10.54
N GLY A 252 -5.81 9.74 -9.73
CA GLY A 252 -5.44 8.40 -9.34
C GLY A 252 -4.44 7.72 -10.28
N THR A 253 -4.00 8.37 -11.37
CA THR A 253 -2.96 7.82 -12.25
C THR A 253 -1.66 7.63 -11.46
N GLN A 254 -1.06 6.45 -11.56
CA GLN A 254 0.22 6.18 -10.92
C GLN A 254 1.37 6.72 -11.79
N LEU A 255 2.11 7.69 -11.24
CA LEU A 255 3.24 8.35 -11.92
C LEU A 255 4.58 7.64 -11.70
N GLY A 256 4.59 6.61 -10.84
CA GLY A 256 5.75 5.76 -10.59
C GLY A 256 6.11 5.65 -9.11
N GLY A 257 7.35 5.24 -8.89
CA GLY A 257 7.96 5.16 -7.57
C GLY A 257 8.52 6.52 -7.13
N TYR A 258 9.84 6.61 -7.02
CA TYR A 258 10.52 7.90 -7.00
C TYR A 258 10.63 8.45 -8.42
N VAL A 259 10.29 9.73 -8.60
CA VAL A 259 10.40 10.46 -9.87
C VAL A 259 11.02 11.83 -9.58
N PRO A 260 12.16 12.21 -10.18
CA PRO A 260 12.78 13.51 -9.94
C PRO A 260 11.84 14.69 -10.22
N PRO A 261 11.99 15.85 -9.54
CA PRO A 261 11.06 16.97 -9.61
C PRO A 261 10.69 17.43 -11.03
N ALA A 262 11.70 17.65 -11.89
CA ALA A 262 11.48 18.12 -13.26
C ALA A 262 10.74 17.08 -14.13
N GLN A 263 11.06 15.79 -13.94
CA GLN A 263 10.39 14.71 -14.67
C GLN A 263 8.95 14.52 -14.19
N LEU A 264 8.71 14.70 -12.89
CA LEU A 264 7.36 14.64 -12.32
C LEU A 264 6.51 15.79 -12.86
N ARG A 265 7.07 17.01 -12.90
CA ARG A 265 6.43 18.18 -13.51
C ARG A 265 6.03 17.90 -14.97
N GLU A 266 6.95 17.39 -15.77
CA GLU A 266 6.68 17.07 -17.18
C GLU A 266 5.59 16.01 -17.33
N ALA A 267 5.60 14.97 -16.49
CA ALA A 267 4.57 13.93 -16.50
C ALA A 267 3.18 14.49 -16.17
N LEU A 268 3.10 15.37 -15.16
CA LEU A 268 1.86 16.03 -14.74
C LEU A 268 1.32 16.97 -15.84
N ASP A 269 2.19 17.75 -16.47
CA ASP A 269 1.81 18.64 -17.56
C ASP A 269 1.25 17.87 -18.76
N ARG A 270 1.89 16.75 -19.15
CA ARG A 270 1.36 15.86 -20.20
C ARG A 270 0.00 15.30 -19.84
N LEU A 271 -0.15 14.81 -18.60
CA LEU A 271 -1.41 14.24 -18.13
C LEU A 271 -2.55 15.28 -18.14
N ALA A 272 -2.25 16.53 -17.78
CA ALA A 272 -3.21 17.63 -17.83
C ALA A 272 -3.69 17.93 -19.27
N VAL A 273 -2.77 17.91 -20.24
CA VAL A 273 -3.11 18.11 -21.67
C VAL A 273 -3.98 16.96 -22.21
N GLU A 274 -3.62 15.71 -21.91
CA GLU A 274 -4.37 14.52 -22.35
C GLU A 274 -5.81 14.52 -21.81
N ARG A 275 -5.99 15.00 -20.59
CA ARG A 275 -7.30 15.12 -19.95
C ARG A 275 -8.13 16.23 -20.55
N ALA A 276 -7.53 17.37 -20.85
CA ALA A 276 -8.23 18.45 -21.54
C ALA A 276 -8.70 18.03 -22.95
N ALA A 277 -7.98 17.11 -23.59
CA ALA A 277 -8.30 16.59 -24.92
C ALA A 277 -9.38 15.49 -24.92
N THR A 278 -9.71 14.89 -23.77
CA THR A 278 -10.69 13.81 -23.67
C THR A 278 -11.97 14.34 -23.03
N PRO A 279 -13.09 14.50 -23.76
CA PRO A 279 -14.36 14.88 -23.16
C PRO A 279 -14.75 13.84 -22.11
N ALA A 280 -15.23 14.30 -20.95
CA ALA A 280 -15.85 13.43 -19.96
C ALA A 280 -17.05 12.73 -20.63
N GLY A 281 -16.87 11.45 -20.99
CA GLY A 281 -17.93 10.58 -21.48
C GLY A 281 -18.75 10.02 -20.34
#